data_AF-A0A966Q122-F1
#
_entry.id   AF-A0A966Q122-F1
#
_cell.length_a   1.000
_cell.length_b   1.000
_cell.length_c   1.000
_cell.angle_alpha   90.00
_cell.angle_beta   90.00
_cell.angle_gamma   90.00
#
_symmetry.space_group_name_H-M   'P 1'
#
loop_
_entity.id
_entity.type
_entity.pdbx_description
1 polymer ?
#
loop_
_entity_poly.entity_id
_entity_poly.type
_entity_poly.pdbx_seq_one_letter_code
_entity_poly.pdbx_strand_id
1 'polypeptide(L)' 'MSANLTLPEIVVITSYPPRECGIATYSKDLIAALNNKFGDSFNITVCALESQHEQHHYGDEVKYILNTDEPHAFHLMA' A
#
# COMPACT_ATOMS: atom_id res chain seq x y z
N MET A 1 4.22 -13.54 -29.86
CA MET A 1 3.29 -12.54 -29.31
C MET A 1 2.99 -12.95 -27.88
N SER A 2 3.65 -12.34 -26.89
CA SER A 2 3.25 -12.56 -25.50
C SER A 2 1.99 -11.72 -25.27
N ALA A 3 0.91 -12.34 -24.83
CA ALA A 3 -0.25 -11.58 -24.39
C ALA A 3 0.21 -10.66 -23.24
N ASN A 4 -0.08 -9.35 -23.34
CA ASN A 4 0.05 -8.45 -22.20
C ASN A 4 -1.04 -8.85 -21.20
N LEU A 5 -0.72 -9.79 -20.31
CA LEU A 5 -1.58 -10.21 -19.23
C LEU A 5 -1.58 -9.08 -18.19
N THR A 6 -2.66 -8.30 -18.16
CA THR A 6 -2.92 -7.36 -17.08
C THR A 6 -3.25 -8.14 -15.82
N LEU A 7 -2.33 -8.17 -14.86
CA LEU A 7 -2.57 -8.80 -13.58
C LEU A 7 -3.61 -8.01 -12.76
N PRO A 8 -4.48 -8.69 -11.99
CA PRO A 8 -5.30 -8.02 -10.97
C PRO A 8 -4.42 -7.22 -10.01
N GLU A 9 -4.93 -6.10 -9.49
CA GLU A 9 -4.22 -5.27 -8.50
C GLU A 9 -4.90 -5.39 -7.13
N ILE A 10 -4.10 -5.53 -6.07
CA ILE A 10 -4.51 -5.49 -4.67
C ILE A 10 -3.93 -4.22 -4.06
N VAL A 11 -4.80 -3.35 -3.54
CA VAL A 11 -4.38 -2.18 -2.76
C VAL A 11 -4.45 -2.52 -1.27
N VAL A 12 -3.33 -2.44 -0.57
CA VAL A 12 -3.24 -2.66 0.88
C VAL A 12 -3.29 -1.31 1.59
N ILE A 13 -4.38 -1.06 2.32
CA ILE A 13 -4.58 0.16 3.10
C ILE A 13 -4.09 -0.10 4.52
N THR A 14 -2.97 0.52 4.91
CA THR A 14 -2.31 0.20 6.19
C THR A 14 -1.34 1.30 6.66
N SER A 15 -0.92 1.23 7.92
CA SER A 15 0.32 1.92 8.33
C SER A 15 1.50 1.25 7.64
N TYR A 16 2.46 2.04 7.15
CA TYR A 16 3.57 1.51 6.36
C TYR A 16 4.88 2.26 6.66
N PRO A 17 6.07 1.62 6.50
CA PRO A 17 7.35 2.30 6.68
C PRO A 17 7.45 3.55 5.80
N PRO A 18 8.02 4.67 6.29
CA PRO A 18 8.99 4.76 7.38
C PRO A 18 8.42 4.87 8.81
N ARG A 19 7.10 4.74 9.01
CA ARG A 19 6.53 4.58 10.35
C ARG A 19 7.09 3.30 11.00
N GLU A 20 7.79 3.42 12.13
CA GLU A 20 8.41 2.29 12.84
C GLU A 20 7.50 1.73 13.95
N CYS A 21 6.25 1.42 13.61
CA CYS A 21 5.33 0.74 14.50
C CYS A 21 5.15 -0.74 14.09
N GLY A 22 4.67 -1.58 15.01
CA GLY A 22 4.54 -3.02 14.75
C GLY A 22 3.66 -3.36 13.53
N ILE A 23 2.60 -2.58 13.27
CA ILE A 23 1.72 -2.80 12.11
C ILE A 23 2.43 -2.45 10.81
N ALA A 24 3.24 -1.39 10.79
CA ALA A 24 3.98 -1.00 9.60
C ALA A 24 5.01 -2.05 9.19
N THR A 25 5.79 -2.54 10.16
CA THR A 25 6.73 -3.65 9.93
C THR A 25 6.01 -4.92 9.49
N TYR A 26 4.94 -5.30 10.19
CA TYR A 26 4.12 -6.47 9.82
C TYR A 26 3.58 -6.37 8.39
N SER A 27 3.08 -5.19 8.02
CA SER A 27 2.50 -4.97 6.70
C SER A 27 3.55 -5.08 5.59
N LYS A 28 4.74 -4.52 5.80
CA LYS A 28 5.88 -4.66 4.88
C LYS A 28 6.30 -6.13 4.73
N ASP A 29 6.41 -6.85 5.83
CA ASP A 29 6.80 -8.26 5.81
C ASP A 29 5.74 -9.14 5.13
N LEU A 30 4.45 -8.86 5.37
CA LEU A 30 3.34 -9.55 4.72
C LEU A 30 3.35 -9.32 3.21
N ILE A 31 3.52 -8.08 2.76
CA ILE A 31 3.58 -7.76 1.33
C ILE A 31 4.79 -8.44 0.69
N ALA A 32 5.95 -8.43 1.34
CA ALA A 32 7.13 -9.15 0.86
C ALA A 32 6.88 -10.66 0.73
N ALA A 33 6.23 -11.28 1.72
CA ALA A 33 5.87 -12.69 1.70
C ALA A 33 4.87 -13.03 0.57
N LEU A 34 3.86 -12.17 0.35
CA LEU A 34 2.88 -12.35 -0.72
C LEU A 34 3.53 -12.23 -2.10
N ASN A 35 4.36 -11.20 -2.32
CA ASN A 35 5.10 -11.04 -3.57
C ASN A 35 6.06 -12.21 -3.83
N ASN A 36 6.75 -12.71 -2.79
CA ASN A 36 7.64 -13.86 -2.92
C ASN A 36 6.87 -15.15 -3.29
N LYS A 37 5.66 -15.33 -2.77
CA LYS A 37 4.87 -16.54 -2.99
C LYS A 37 4.01 -16.51 -4.26
N PHE A 38 3.55 -15.33 -4.67
CA PHE A 38 2.50 -15.14 -5.69
C PHE A 38 2.79 -14.02 -6.70
N GLY A 39 4.06 -13.60 -6.89
CA GLY A 39 4.41 -12.41 -7.68
C GLY A 39 3.90 -12.37 -9.13
N ASP A 40 3.60 -13.51 -9.74
CA ASP A 40 3.04 -13.58 -11.10
C ASP A 40 1.49 -13.68 -11.12
N SER A 41 0.83 -13.62 -9.96
CA SER A 41 -0.63 -13.79 -9.82
C SER A 41 -1.40 -12.48 -9.72
N PHE A 42 -0.79 -11.45 -9.12
CA PHE A 42 -1.37 -10.12 -8.92
C PHE A 42 -0.27 -9.10 -8.63
N ASN A 43 -0.57 -7.83 -8.83
CA ASN A 43 0.27 -6.72 -8.36
C ASN A 43 -0.23 -6.24 -6.99
N ILE A 44 0.68 -5.99 -6.05
CA ILE A 44 0.36 -5.34 -4.77
C ILE A 44 0.85 -3.89 -4.81
N THR A 45 0.00 -2.98 -4.35
CA THR A 45 0.35 -1.58 -4.09
C THR A 45 -0.11 -1.17 -2.70
N VAL A 46 0.49 -0.13 -2.16
CA VAL A 46 0.19 0.36 -0.82
C VAL A 46 -0.56 1.69 -0.88
N CYS A 47 -1.61 1.79 -0.06
CA CYS A 47 -2.20 3.04 0.37
C CYS A 47 -1.78 3.29 1.82
N ALA A 48 -0.83 4.20 2.01
CA ALA A 48 -0.31 4.50 3.33
C ALA A 48 -1.29 5.38 4.10
N LEU A 49 -1.57 5.00 5.35
CA LEU A 49 -2.39 5.79 6.27
C LEU A 49 -1.54 6.86 6.95
N GLU A 50 -1.95 8.12 6.79
CA GLU A 50 -1.34 9.30 7.40
C GLU A 50 -2.34 10.10 8.23
N SER A 51 -1.83 11.08 8.97
CA SER A 51 -2.61 12.08 9.70
C SER A 51 -2.03 13.47 9.44
N GLN A 52 -2.72 14.53 9.86
CA GLN A 52 -2.19 15.91 9.74
C GLN A 52 -0.87 16.10 10.50
N HIS A 53 -0.59 15.24 11.48
CA HIS A 53 0.59 15.32 12.33
C HIS A 53 1.70 14.33 11.94
N GLU A 54 1.44 13.46 10.97
CA GLU A 54 2.37 12.42 10.58
C GLU A 54 2.35 12.22 9.06
N GLN A 55 3.34 12.82 8.41
CA GLN A 55 3.55 12.81 6.96
C GLN A 55 4.95 12.30 6.66
N HIS A 56 5.05 11.38 5.70
CA HIS A 56 6.26 10.66 5.39
C HIS A 56 6.58 10.67 3.91
N HIS A 57 7.86 10.47 3.60
CA HIS A 57 8.30 10.17 2.23
C HIS A 57 8.36 8.67 2.04
N TYR A 58 7.53 8.17 1.13
CA TYR A 58 7.43 6.75 0.80
C TYR A 58 8.20 6.37 -0.47
N GLY A 59 8.52 5.08 -0.60
CA GLY A 59 9.06 4.49 -1.82
C GLY A 59 7.98 4.22 -2.88
N ASP A 60 8.42 3.72 -4.04
CA ASP A 60 7.58 3.51 -5.23
C ASP A 60 6.43 2.50 -5.01
N GLU A 61 6.50 1.66 -3.98
CA GLU A 61 5.44 0.71 -3.65
C GLU A 61 4.17 1.38 -3.10
N VAL A 62 4.29 2.61 -2.58
CA VAL A 62 3.17 3.40 -2.06
C VAL A 62 2.63 4.30 -3.17
N LYS A 63 1.50 3.90 -3.75
CA LYS A 63 0.84 4.67 -4.82
C LYS A 63 -0.13 5.72 -4.29
N TYR A 64 -0.63 5.52 -3.07
CA TYR A 64 -1.67 6.36 -2.49
C TYR A 64 -1.35 6.71 -1.05
N ILE A 65 -1.81 7.88 -0.62
CA ILE A 65 -1.77 8.32 0.77
C ILE A 65 -3.21 8.66 1.16
N LEU A 66 -3.68 8.14 2.28
CA LEU A 66 -4.98 8.43 2.86
C LEU A 66 -4.80 9.13 4.20
N ASN A 67 -5.13 10.41 4.24
CA ASN A 67 -5.15 11.18 5.48
C ASN A 67 -6.41 10.87 6.28
N THR A 68 -6.27 10.18 7.41
CA THR A 68 -7.39 9.71 8.21
C THR A 68 -8.09 10.82 8.99
N ASP A 69 -7.48 12.00 9.11
CA ASP A 69 -8.07 13.17 9.76
C ASP A 69 -8.99 13.96 8.81
N GLU A 70 -9.01 13.61 7.52
CA GLU A 70 -9.85 14.24 6.51
C GLU A 70 -10.96 13.27 6.05
N PRO A 71 -12.19 13.37 6.59
CA PRO A 71 -13.29 12.46 6.24
C PRO A 71 -13.63 12.44 4.73
N HIS A 72 -13.37 13.54 4.03
CA HIS A 72 -13.59 13.62 2.59
C HIS A 72 -12.57 12.78 1.80
N ALA A 73 -11.37 12.54 2.33
CA ALA A 73 -10.35 11.74 1.65
C ALA A 73 -10.81 10.29 1.40
N PHE A 74 -11.65 9.75 2.27
CA PHE A 74 -12.24 8.40 2.09
C PHE A 74 -13.17 8.31 0.88
N HIS A 75 -13.81 9.40 0.46
CA HIS A 75 -14.68 9.41 -0.71
C HIS A 75 -13.89 9.36 -2.02
N LEU A 76 -12.61 9.74 -2.01
CA LEU A 76 -11.73 9.65 -3.18
C LEU A 76 -11.27 8.21 -3.47
N MET A 77 -11.57 7.27 -2.57
CA MET A 77 -11.15 5.86 -2.64
C MET A 77 -12.28 4.92 -3.13
N ALA A 78 -13.48 5.44 -3.41
CA ALA A 78 -14.66 4.69 -3.86
C ALA A 78 -14.93 4.87 -5.36
#